data_AF-A0AAU9IYY2-F1
#
_entry.id   AF-A0AAU9IYY2-F1
#
_cell.length_a   1.000
_cell.length_b   1.000
_cell.length_c   1.000
_cell.angle_alpha   90.00
_cell.angle_beta   90.00
_cell.angle_gamma   90.00
#
_symmetry.space_group_name_H-M   'P 1'
#
loop_
_entity.id
_entity.type
_entity.pdbx_description
1 polymer ?
#
loop_
_entity_poly.entity_id
_entity_poly.type
_entity_poly.pdbx_seq_one_letter_code
_entity_poly.pdbx_strand_id
1 'polypeptide(L)'
;MDFMFQEDTENFDLNKTLHEFFCYVFSTNCHIDEASVTSEEMRTLEELDSLEVFENLKEIVLELLRFKKDHTKSDNAELIQKNEQFETLLQKSEAEVRNHIRVEHQLKLHIESSQNRIDELEKLNAQLNRKRDDGNNSDKNADKEVDIKLKEFEERLQNELKKVASKQKENKKEVNEKIVKEFEQQLQKYAEELEKKDKIISRLKEECMKLKSKLEEKLDETEKLKQEIERLKVADKKAEPRNPVNIEYLKKKLEEKAVDLNKMQQKIKERASNKSPALPASKENQPHPSKDRSRNSRRSTGEAELLKSNTIDSKKTNTESTPQKDNTAKKLKMAPKGHIRSFSDQLRPQTAPKRVGHY
;
A
#
# COMPACT_ATOMS: atom_id res chain seq x y z
N MET A 1 -49.06 39.24 -51.37
CA MET A 1 -48.71 37.97 -50.71
C MET A 1 -47.89 38.34 -49.48
N ASP A 2 -48.59 38.69 -48.39
CA ASP A 2 -47.95 38.95 -47.10
C ASP A 2 -47.90 37.64 -46.33
N PHE A 3 -46.70 37.10 -46.16
CA PHE A 3 -46.44 35.99 -45.25
C PHE A 3 -46.45 36.55 -43.83
N MET A 4 -47.59 36.45 -43.15
CA MET A 4 -47.66 36.61 -41.69
C MET A 4 -46.87 35.47 -41.04
N PHE A 5 -45.65 35.74 -40.60
CA PHE A 5 -45.00 34.93 -39.58
C PHE A 5 -45.68 35.27 -38.25
N GLN A 6 -46.59 34.40 -37.81
CA GLN A 6 -47.00 34.36 -36.41
C GLN A 6 -45.78 33.83 -35.63
N GLU A 7 -45.07 34.74 -34.96
CA GLU A 7 -44.16 34.37 -33.88
C GLU A 7 -45.02 33.85 -32.73
N ASP A 8 -45.30 32.55 -32.74
CA ASP A 8 -45.74 31.82 -31.54
C ASP A 8 -44.56 31.83 -30.56
N THR A 9 -44.38 32.96 -29.89
CA THR A 9 -43.52 33.06 -28.71
C THR A 9 -44.26 32.33 -27.59
N GLU A 10 -44.18 31.01 -27.62
CA GLU A 10 -44.53 30.19 -26.47
C GLU A 10 -43.81 30.78 -25.26
N ASN A 11 -44.60 31.29 -24.33
CA ASN A 11 -44.12 31.93 -23.13
C ASN A 11 -43.48 30.85 -22.26
N PHE A 12 -42.20 30.56 -22.53
CA PHE A 12 -41.44 29.53 -21.87
C PHE A 12 -41.25 29.93 -20.41
N ASP A 13 -42.05 29.32 -19.54
CA ASP A 13 -41.94 29.53 -18.10
C ASP A 13 -40.71 28.77 -17.57
N LEU A 14 -39.56 29.46 -17.64
CA LEU A 14 -38.26 28.95 -17.20
C LEU A 14 -38.31 28.42 -15.76
N ASN A 15 -39.12 29.04 -14.89
CA ASN A 15 -39.22 28.62 -13.49
C ASN A 15 -39.90 27.26 -13.37
N LYS A 16 -40.98 27.05 -14.14
CA LYS A 16 -41.66 25.76 -14.19
C LYS A 16 -40.73 24.68 -14.74
N THR A 17 -40.01 24.95 -15.82
CA THR A 17 -39.06 23.97 -16.38
C THR A 17 -37.92 23.65 -15.42
N LEU A 18 -37.38 24.66 -14.71
CA LEU A 18 -36.34 24.45 -13.71
C LEU A 18 -36.83 23.59 -12.55
N HIS A 19 -38.06 23.82 -12.10
CA HIS A 19 -38.70 23.06 -11.04
C HIS A 19 -38.96 21.60 -11.46
N GLU A 20 -39.47 21.37 -12.67
CA GLU A 20 -39.64 20.02 -13.23
C GLU A 20 -38.30 19.29 -13.34
N PHE A 21 -37.25 19.99 -13.77
CA PHE A 21 -35.90 19.45 -13.83
C PHE A 21 -35.37 19.07 -12.43
N PHE A 22 -35.59 19.93 -11.43
CA PHE A 22 -35.18 19.65 -10.06
C PHE A 22 -35.91 18.42 -9.49
N CYS A 23 -37.22 18.32 -9.67
CA CYS A 23 -37.99 17.13 -9.25
C CYS A 23 -37.49 15.85 -9.92
N TYR A 24 -37.13 15.93 -11.22
CA TYR A 24 -36.55 14.81 -11.95
C TYR A 24 -35.19 14.41 -11.38
N VAL A 25 -34.29 15.37 -11.13
CA VAL A 25 -32.97 15.11 -10.55
C VAL A 25 -33.09 14.52 -9.15
N PHE A 26 -33.94 15.09 -8.29
CA PHE A 26 -34.19 14.59 -6.94
C PHE A 26 -34.69 13.14 -6.96
N SER A 27 -35.73 12.88 -7.76
CA SER A 27 -36.30 11.54 -7.89
C SER A 27 -35.27 10.54 -8.38
N THR A 28 -34.49 10.92 -9.40
CA THR A 28 -33.42 10.07 -9.94
C THR A 28 -32.37 9.78 -8.88
N ASN A 29 -31.98 10.78 -8.09
CA ASN A 29 -31.00 10.61 -7.01
C ASN A 29 -31.50 9.64 -5.93
N CYS A 30 -32.76 9.74 -5.50
CA CYS A 30 -33.35 8.77 -4.57
C CYS A 30 -33.30 7.34 -5.10
N HIS A 31 -33.58 7.13 -6.40
CA HIS A 31 -33.51 5.79 -7.00
C HIS A 31 -32.08 5.24 -7.05
N ILE A 32 -31.07 6.09 -7.25
CA ILE A 32 -29.65 5.69 -7.18
C ILE A 32 -29.32 5.20 -5.77
N ASP A 33 -29.90 5.83 -4.74
CA ASP A 33 -29.73 5.45 -3.33
C ASP A 33 -30.65 4.30 -2.89
N GLU A 34 -31.30 3.60 -3.83
CA GLU A 34 -32.27 2.53 -3.58
C GLU A 34 -33.47 2.98 -2.70
N ALA A 35 -33.73 4.28 -2.62
CA ALA A 35 -34.85 4.87 -1.89
C ALA A 35 -35.99 5.25 -2.84
N SER A 36 -37.23 5.06 -2.42
CA SER A 36 -38.40 5.57 -3.16
C SER A 36 -38.82 6.93 -2.63
N VAL A 37 -39.11 7.86 -3.54
CA VAL A 37 -39.66 9.16 -3.17
C VAL A 37 -41.05 8.98 -2.56
N THR A 38 -41.25 9.50 -1.36
CA THR A 38 -42.54 9.45 -0.68
C THR A 38 -43.48 10.53 -1.22
N SER A 39 -44.79 10.33 -1.06
CA SER A 39 -45.79 11.33 -1.45
C SER A 39 -45.68 12.63 -0.66
N GLU A 40 -45.17 12.58 0.57
CA GLU A 40 -44.92 13.76 1.41
C GLU A 40 -43.75 14.59 0.86
N GLU A 41 -42.67 13.93 0.43
CA GLU A 41 -41.52 14.59 -0.21
C GLU A 41 -41.91 15.21 -1.56
N MET A 42 -42.68 14.51 -2.39
CA MET A 42 -43.17 15.07 -3.67
C MET A 42 -43.99 16.35 -3.46
N ARG A 43 -44.87 16.36 -2.46
CA ARG A 43 -45.65 17.54 -2.13
C ARG A 43 -44.76 18.69 -1.64
N THR A 44 -43.76 18.36 -0.83
CA THR A 44 -42.79 19.36 -0.33
C THR A 44 -42.00 19.98 -1.48
N LEU A 45 -41.63 19.18 -2.49
CA LEU A 45 -40.96 19.69 -3.69
C LEU A 45 -41.84 20.68 -4.45
N GLU A 46 -43.14 20.41 -4.62
CA GLU A 46 -44.09 21.31 -5.29
C GLU A 46 -44.30 22.65 -4.56
N GLU A 47 -43.98 22.72 -3.26
CA GLU A 47 -44.13 23.91 -2.43
C GLU A 47 -42.87 24.83 -2.45
N LEU A 48 -41.77 24.39 -3.07
CA LEU A 48 -40.51 25.15 -3.13
C LEU A 48 -40.62 26.35 -4.08
N ASP A 49 -40.06 27.49 -3.66
CA ASP A 49 -39.95 28.64 -4.54
C ASP A 49 -38.79 28.46 -5.56
N SER A 50 -38.80 29.25 -6.64
CA SER A 50 -37.79 29.12 -7.70
C SER A 50 -36.36 29.41 -7.23
N LEU A 51 -36.20 30.19 -6.15
CA LEU A 51 -34.90 30.59 -5.63
C LEU A 51 -34.31 29.50 -4.73
N GLU A 52 -35.16 28.84 -3.94
CA GLU A 52 -34.86 27.63 -3.17
C GLU A 52 -34.51 26.47 -4.10
N VAL A 53 -35.29 26.24 -5.17
CA VAL A 53 -34.96 25.23 -6.19
C VAL A 53 -33.57 25.49 -6.77
N PHE A 54 -33.23 26.75 -7.07
CA PHE A 54 -31.94 27.10 -7.64
C PHE A 54 -30.77 26.89 -6.65
N GLU A 55 -30.92 27.29 -5.38
CA GLU A 55 -29.88 27.06 -4.37
C GLU A 55 -29.68 25.56 -4.08
N ASN A 56 -30.76 24.78 -3.99
CA ASN A 56 -30.66 23.32 -3.86
C ASN A 56 -29.95 22.67 -5.06
N LEU A 57 -30.30 23.08 -6.29
CA LEU A 57 -29.63 22.59 -7.50
C LEU A 57 -28.13 22.92 -7.50
N LYS A 58 -27.78 24.14 -7.08
CA LYS A 58 -26.40 24.59 -6.96
C LYS A 58 -25.62 23.79 -5.92
N GLU A 59 -26.23 23.47 -4.78
CA GLU A 59 -25.62 22.59 -3.77
C GLU A 59 -25.35 21.19 -4.33
N ILE A 60 -26.33 20.58 -5.01
CA ILE A 60 -26.18 19.27 -5.68
C ILE A 60 -25.03 19.30 -6.69
N VAL A 61 -24.97 20.32 -7.55
CA VAL A 61 -23.89 20.45 -8.55
C VAL A 61 -22.52 20.60 -7.88
N LEU A 62 -22.42 21.38 -6.79
CA LEU A 62 -21.18 21.54 -6.06
C LEU A 62 -20.73 20.25 -5.37
N GLU A 63 -21.68 19.48 -4.83
CA GLU A 63 -21.42 18.17 -4.25
C GLU A 63 -20.93 17.18 -5.30
N LEU A 64 -21.58 17.11 -6.47
CA LEU A 64 -21.13 16.28 -7.58
C LEU A 64 -19.73 16.64 -8.07
N LEU A 65 -19.39 17.93 -8.13
CA LEU A 65 -18.05 18.39 -8.50
C LEU A 65 -16.99 18.02 -7.45
N ARG A 66 -17.33 18.09 -6.16
CA ARG A 66 -16.45 17.62 -5.08
C ARG A 66 -16.26 16.11 -5.13
N PHE A 67 -17.35 15.36 -5.25
CA PHE A 67 -17.32 13.91 -5.43
C PHE A 67 -16.44 13.50 -6.60
N LYS A 68 -16.64 14.09 -7.78
CA LYS A 68 -15.81 13.83 -8.96
C LYS A 68 -14.34 14.10 -8.70
N LYS A 69 -14.01 15.21 -8.04
CA LYS A 69 -12.63 15.58 -7.70
C LYS A 69 -12.00 14.59 -6.73
N ASP A 70 -12.74 14.14 -5.72
CA ASP A 70 -12.25 13.25 -4.69
C ASP A 70 -12.13 11.82 -5.21
N HIS A 71 -13.10 11.33 -5.98
CA HIS A 71 -13.06 10.03 -6.66
C HIS A 71 -11.91 9.95 -7.66
N THR A 72 -11.72 11.00 -8.49
CA THR A 72 -10.59 11.03 -9.45
C THR A 72 -9.24 11.00 -8.72
N LYS A 73 -9.14 11.62 -7.55
CA LYS A 73 -7.90 11.58 -6.76
C LYS A 73 -7.71 10.24 -6.07
N SER A 74 -8.77 9.67 -5.50
CA SER A 74 -8.75 8.39 -4.78
C SER A 74 -8.41 7.26 -5.73
N ASP A 75 -9.09 7.15 -6.86
CA ASP A 75 -8.84 6.09 -7.86
C ASP A 75 -7.41 6.16 -8.40
N ASN A 76 -6.94 7.37 -8.74
CA ASN A 76 -5.57 7.53 -9.21
C ASN A 76 -4.57 7.19 -8.10
N ALA A 77 -4.83 7.57 -6.84
CA ALA A 77 -3.97 7.23 -5.71
C ALA A 77 -3.93 5.70 -5.47
N GLU A 78 -5.09 5.03 -5.47
CA GLU A 78 -5.17 3.57 -5.34
C GLU A 78 -4.49 2.86 -6.51
N LEU A 79 -4.67 3.35 -7.74
CA LEU A 79 -4.04 2.76 -8.91
C LEU A 79 -2.52 2.91 -8.87
N ILE A 80 -2.02 4.08 -8.47
CA ILE A 80 -0.58 4.32 -8.26
C ILE A 80 -0.06 3.37 -7.18
N GLN A 81 -0.76 3.26 -6.04
CA GLN A 81 -0.36 2.38 -4.94
C GLN A 81 -0.31 0.89 -5.36
N LYS A 82 -1.33 0.41 -6.08
CA LYS A 82 -1.36 -0.97 -6.61
C LYS A 82 -0.23 -1.19 -7.61
N ASN A 83 0.05 -0.21 -8.47
CA ASN A 83 1.15 -0.29 -9.44
C ASN A 83 2.52 -0.35 -8.74
N GLU A 84 2.75 0.44 -7.68
CA GLU A 84 3.97 0.38 -6.86
C GLU A 84 4.14 -0.99 -6.17
N GLN A 85 3.05 -1.59 -5.70
CA GLN A 85 3.07 -2.94 -5.12
C GLN A 85 3.45 -4.00 -6.15
N PHE A 86 2.87 -3.94 -7.36
CA PHE A 86 3.20 -4.87 -8.44
C PHE A 86 4.65 -4.73 -8.90
N GLU A 87 5.14 -3.50 -9.04
CA GLU A 87 6.54 -3.23 -9.38
C GLU A 87 7.49 -3.82 -8.33
N THR A 88 7.19 -3.66 -7.04
CA THR A 88 8.00 -4.24 -5.95
C THR A 88 8.01 -5.77 -6.00
N LEU A 89 6.86 -6.40 -6.27
CA LEU A 89 6.75 -7.85 -6.39
C LEU A 89 7.51 -8.36 -7.62
N LEU A 90 7.43 -7.65 -8.75
CA LEU A 90 8.17 -7.97 -9.97
C LEU A 90 9.68 -7.93 -9.73
N GLN A 91 10.18 -6.85 -9.12
CA GLN A 91 11.60 -6.71 -8.78
C GLN A 91 12.09 -7.83 -7.85
N LYS A 92 11.27 -8.25 -6.88
CA LYS A 92 11.60 -9.37 -5.98
C LYS A 92 11.72 -10.70 -6.75
N SER A 93 10.74 -10.99 -7.63
CA SER A 93 10.76 -12.19 -8.47
C SER A 93 11.94 -12.18 -9.44
N GLU A 94 12.26 -11.04 -10.05
CA GLU A 94 13.44 -10.91 -10.90
C GLU A 94 14.74 -11.15 -10.13
N ALA A 95 14.85 -10.63 -8.90
CA ALA A 95 16.02 -10.87 -8.05
C ALA A 95 16.17 -12.36 -7.70
N GLU A 96 15.07 -13.05 -7.43
CA GLU A 96 15.06 -14.49 -7.15
C GLU A 96 15.50 -15.31 -8.38
N VAL A 97 14.98 -15.01 -9.57
CA VAL A 97 15.39 -15.66 -10.83
C VAL A 97 16.88 -15.43 -11.09
N ARG A 98 17.38 -14.20 -10.94
CA ARG A 98 18.82 -13.90 -11.09
C ARG A 98 19.67 -14.67 -10.07
N ASN A 99 19.17 -14.86 -8.85
CA ASN A 99 19.84 -15.65 -7.83
C ASN A 99 19.87 -17.14 -8.19
N HIS A 100 18.75 -17.69 -8.66
CA HIS A 100 18.68 -19.10 -9.09
C HIS A 100 19.65 -19.37 -10.24
N ILE A 101 19.69 -18.53 -11.26
CA ILE A 101 20.63 -18.68 -12.39
C ILE A 101 22.08 -18.69 -11.90
N ARG A 102 22.42 -17.83 -10.93
CA ARG A 102 23.76 -17.78 -10.35
C ARG A 102 24.12 -19.08 -9.62
N VAL A 103 23.21 -19.59 -8.79
CA VAL A 103 23.40 -20.83 -8.04
C VAL A 103 23.52 -22.03 -8.98
N GLU A 104 22.66 -22.11 -9.99
CA GLU A 104 22.69 -23.18 -10.99
C GLU A 104 24.01 -23.18 -11.77
N HIS A 105 24.48 -22.00 -12.20
CA HIS A 105 25.78 -21.88 -12.86
C HIS A 105 26.94 -22.33 -11.97
N GLN A 106 26.93 -21.97 -10.67
CA GLN A 106 27.95 -22.43 -9.72
C GLN A 106 27.93 -23.94 -9.55
N LEU A 107 26.74 -24.55 -9.44
CA LEU A 107 26.60 -26.00 -9.34
C LEU A 107 27.10 -26.70 -10.60
N LYS A 108 26.79 -26.16 -11.79
CA LYS A 108 27.29 -26.69 -13.06
C LYS A 108 28.82 -26.71 -13.11
N LEU A 109 29.47 -25.60 -12.78
CA LEU A 109 30.94 -25.53 -12.71
C LEU A 109 31.53 -26.54 -11.71
N HIS A 110 30.88 -26.73 -10.55
CA HIS A 110 31.33 -27.70 -9.56
C HIS A 110 31.21 -29.14 -10.06
N ILE A 111 30.11 -29.47 -10.76
CA ILE A 111 29.91 -30.78 -11.37
C ILE A 111 30.98 -31.03 -12.44
N GLU A 112 31.20 -30.07 -13.35
CA GLU A 112 32.23 -30.17 -14.39
C GLU A 112 33.63 -30.36 -13.78
N SER A 113 33.97 -29.60 -12.75
CA SER A 113 35.25 -29.75 -12.04
C SER A 113 35.38 -31.12 -11.33
N SER A 114 34.28 -31.64 -10.78
CA SER A 114 34.29 -32.95 -10.12
C SER A 114 34.44 -34.08 -11.13
N GLN A 115 33.77 -33.98 -12.29
CA GLN A 115 33.86 -34.95 -13.37
C GLN A 115 35.28 -35.01 -13.93
N ASN A 116 35.90 -33.86 -14.20
CA ASN A 116 37.29 -33.81 -14.66
C ASN A 116 38.25 -34.53 -13.70
N ARG A 117 38.03 -34.40 -12.38
CA ARG A 117 38.85 -35.07 -11.36
C ARG A 117 38.61 -36.57 -11.31
N ILE A 118 37.37 -37.03 -11.53
CA ILE A 118 37.05 -38.45 -11.66
C ILE A 118 37.78 -39.03 -12.87
N ASP A 119 37.67 -38.38 -14.03
CA ASP A 119 38.31 -38.82 -15.27
C ASP A 119 39.85 -38.90 -15.14
N GLU A 120 40.47 -37.95 -14.41
CA GLU A 120 41.90 -37.99 -14.06
C GLU A 120 42.27 -39.20 -13.19
N LEU A 121 41.48 -39.48 -12.16
CA LEU A 121 41.69 -40.63 -11.27
C LEU A 121 41.49 -41.96 -11.99
N GLU A 122 40.51 -42.06 -12.89
CA GLU A 122 40.27 -43.25 -13.71
C GLU A 122 41.44 -43.53 -14.65
N LYS A 123 42.00 -42.49 -15.31
CA LYS A 123 43.21 -42.61 -16.12
C LYS A 123 44.40 -43.10 -15.30
N LEU A 124 44.59 -42.57 -14.10
CA LEU A 124 45.68 -42.95 -13.20
C LEU A 124 45.52 -44.40 -12.72
N ASN A 125 44.31 -44.81 -12.38
CA ASN A 125 43.99 -46.18 -11.98
C ASN A 125 44.22 -47.17 -13.13
N ALA A 126 43.80 -46.83 -14.35
CA ALA A 126 44.06 -47.65 -15.54
C ALA A 126 45.56 -47.82 -15.82
N GLN A 127 46.38 -46.77 -15.61
CA GLN A 127 47.84 -46.87 -15.73
C GLN A 127 48.46 -47.79 -14.66
N LEU A 128 47.99 -47.71 -13.42
CA LEU A 128 48.46 -48.56 -12.33
C LEU A 128 48.10 -50.04 -12.56
N ASN A 129 46.90 -50.33 -13.05
CA ASN A 129 46.48 -51.71 -13.34
C ASN A 129 47.32 -52.32 -14.45
N ARG A 130 47.63 -51.58 -15.53
CA ARG A 130 48.56 -52.05 -16.57
C ARG A 130 49.94 -52.40 -16.01
N LYS A 131 50.49 -51.57 -15.12
CA LYS A 131 51.78 -51.83 -14.46
C LYS A 131 51.76 -53.07 -13.56
N ARG A 132 50.62 -53.42 -12.96
CA ARG A 132 50.48 -54.65 -12.17
C ARG A 132 50.52 -55.89 -13.06
N ASP A 133 49.83 -55.87 -14.19
CA ASP A 133 49.77 -57.01 -15.10
C ASP A 133 51.15 -57.35 -15.68
N ASP A 134 52.01 -56.35 -15.87
CA ASP A 134 53.39 -56.53 -16.38
C ASP A 134 54.42 -56.98 -15.31
N GLY A 135 54.08 -56.94 -14.02
CA GLY A 135 55.04 -57.08 -12.90
C GLY A 135 55.06 -58.42 -12.16
N ASN A 136 54.32 -59.43 -12.61
CA ASN A 136 53.87 -60.55 -11.76
C ASN A 136 54.88 -61.68 -11.46
N ASN A 137 56.19 -61.40 -11.40
CA ASN A 137 57.19 -62.41 -11.02
C ASN A 137 58.41 -61.79 -10.33
N SER A 138 58.26 -61.31 -9.10
CA SER A 138 59.32 -61.43 -8.09
C SER A 138 58.85 -60.97 -6.70
N ASP A 139 59.33 -61.73 -5.72
CA ASP A 139 59.65 -61.29 -4.37
C ASP A 139 58.55 -61.19 -3.30
N LYS A 140 58.31 -62.34 -2.65
CA LYS A 140 57.50 -62.50 -1.43
C LYS A 140 58.06 -61.78 -0.19
N ASN A 141 59.23 -61.14 -0.30
CA ASN A 141 59.79 -60.30 0.77
C ASN A 141 59.35 -58.84 0.69
N ALA A 142 58.93 -58.35 -0.49
CA ALA A 142 58.38 -57.00 -0.66
C ALA A 142 57.01 -56.85 0.01
N ASP A 143 56.22 -57.92 0.08
CA ASP A 143 54.86 -57.91 0.64
C ASP A 143 54.81 -57.45 2.11
N LYS A 144 55.80 -57.83 2.93
CA LYS A 144 55.84 -57.42 4.35
C LYS A 144 56.14 -55.93 4.53
N GLU A 145 56.98 -55.35 3.67
CA GLU A 145 57.28 -53.91 3.70
C GLU A 145 56.09 -53.09 3.18
N VAL A 146 55.38 -53.61 2.17
CA VAL A 146 54.15 -53.01 1.65
C VAL A 146 53.07 -53.01 2.72
N ASP A 147 52.88 -54.11 3.47
CA ASP A 147 51.90 -54.18 4.56
C ASP A 147 52.16 -53.17 5.69
N ILE A 148 53.42 -52.95 6.06
CA ILE A 148 53.79 -51.94 7.07
C ILE A 148 53.44 -50.53 6.55
N LYS A 149 53.82 -50.22 5.30
CA LYS A 149 53.48 -48.94 4.66
C LYS A 149 51.97 -48.76 4.51
N LEU A 150 51.22 -49.84 4.26
CA LEU A 150 49.77 -49.82 4.16
C LEU A 150 49.14 -49.45 5.51
N LYS A 151 49.62 -50.05 6.61
CA LYS A 151 49.17 -49.71 7.96
C LYS A 151 49.48 -48.27 8.35
N GLU A 152 50.69 -47.79 8.07
CA GLU A 152 51.06 -46.38 8.32
C GLU A 152 50.17 -45.42 7.52
N PHE A 153 49.86 -45.78 6.27
CA PHE A 153 48.98 -44.99 5.41
C PHE A 153 47.54 -44.99 5.91
N GLU A 154 47.03 -46.14 6.35
CA GLU A 154 45.70 -46.28 6.95
C GLU A 154 45.57 -45.46 8.24
N GLU A 155 46.60 -45.48 9.10
CA GLU A 155 46.63 -44.68 10.32
C GLU A 155 46.66 -43.17 10.02
N ARG A 156 47.42 -42.74 8.99
CA ARG A 156 47.40 -41.35 8.50
C ARG A 156 46.01 -40.95 8.00
N LEU A 157 45.36 -41.80 7.22
CA LEU A 157 43.99 -41.57 6.71
C LEU A 157 42.97 -41.45 7.85
N GLN A 158 43.04 -42.33 8.85
CA GLN A 158 42.16 -42.25 10.03
C GLN A 158 42.40 -40.95 10.82
N ASN A 159 43.65 -40.51 10.95
CA ASN A 159 43.98 -39.25 11.61
C ASN A 159 43.48 -38.03 10.82
N GLU A 160 43.55 -38.04 9.49
CA GLU A 160 42.97 -36.99 8.66
C GLU A 160 41.43 -36.97 8.73
N LEU A 161 40.77 -38.14 8.70
CA LEU A 161 39.33 -38.25 8.89
C LEU A 161 38.89 -37.66 10.23
N LYS A 162 39.61 -37.97 11.32
CA LYS A 162 39.35 -37.38 12.65
C LYS A 162 39.51 -35.86 12.64
N LYS A 163 40.57 -35.33 11.99
CA LYS A 163 40.78 -33.88 11.83
C LYS A 163 39.66 -33.22 11.02
N VAL A 164 39.24 -33.80 9.91
CA VAL A 164 38.13 -33.26 9.09
C VAL A 164 36.82 -33.27 9.88
N ALA A 165 36.51 -34.36 10.57
CA ALA A 165 35.32 -34.46 11.42
C ALA A 165 35.33 -33.40 12.55
N SER A 166 36.48 -33.14 13.18
CA SER A 166 36.59 -32.08 14.20
C SER A 166 36.35 -30.68 13.62
N LYS A 167 36.93 -30.37 12.44
CA LYS A 167 36.72 -29.08 11.76
C LYS A 167 35.27 -28.90 11.28
N GLN A 168 34.62 -29.96 10.79
CA GLN A 168 33.20 -29.91 10.43
C GLN A 168 32.32 -29.62 11.65
N LYS A 169 32.63 -30.22 12.82
CA LYS A 169 31.90 -29.94 14.06
C LYS A 169 32.06 -28.48 14.50
N GLU A 170 33.26 -27.92 14.43
CA GLU A 170 33.50 -26.50 14.73
C GLU A 170 32.76 -25.58 13.76
N ASN A 171 32.87 -25.82 12.44
CA ASN A 171 32.17 -25.03 11.43
C ASN A 171 30.65 -25.09 11.60
N LYS A 172 30.10 -26.28 11.88
CA LYS A 172 28.66 -26.45 12.13
C LYS A 172 28.21 -25.70 13.37
N LYS A 173 29.03 -25.65 14.42
CA LYS A 173 28.77 -24.87 15.63
C LYS A 173 28.75 -23.37 15.33
N GLU A 174 29.73 -22.87 14.57
CA GLU A 174 29.79 -21.44 14.18
C GLU A 174 28.61 -21.02 13.30
N VAL A 175 28.23 -21.86 12.33
CA VAL A 175 27.07 -21.60 11.46
C VAL A 175 25.78 -21.58 12.27
N ASN A 176 25.58 -22.57 13.15
CA ASN A 176 24.41 -22.60 14.03
C ASN A 176 24.35 -21.37 14.95
N GLU A 177 25.49 -20.93 15.50
CA GLU A 177 25.54 -19.73 16.35
C GLU A 177 25.15 -18.45 15.58
N LYS A 178 25.56 -18.33 14.31
CA LYS A 178 25.15 -17.20 13.44
C LYS A 178 23.64 -17.22 13.16
N ILE A 179 23.10 -18.39 12.85
CA ILE A 179 21.66 -18.57 12.60
C ILE A 179 20.85 -18.20 13.85
N VAL A 180 21.27 -18.65 15.04
CA VAL A 180 20.61 -18.31 16.31
C VAL A 180 20.64 -16.80 16.55
N LYS A 181 21.79 -16.14 16.37
CA LYS A 181 21.92 -14.68 16.51
C LYS A 181 21.03 -13.90 15.54
N GLU A 182 20.88 -14.38 14.31
CA GLU A 182 20.00 -13.76 13.32
C GLU A 182 18.52 -13.88 13.72
N PHE A 183 18.10 -15.06 14.19
CA PHE A 183 16.74 -15.25 14.71
C PHE A 183 16.47 -14.42 15.97
N GLU A 184 17.43 -14.31 16.89
CA GLU A 184 17.31 -13.44 18.07
C GLU A 184 17.12 -11.97 17.67
N GLN A 185 17.87 -11.47 16.68
CA GLN A 185 17.71 -10.11 16.16
C GLN A 185 16.35 -9.88 15.50
N GLN A 186 15.84 -10.86 14.74
CA GLN A 186 14.51 -10.78 14.16
C GLN A 186 13.42 -10.77 15.24
N LEU A 187 13.52 -11.64 16.25
CA LEU A 187 12.61 -11.66 17.39
C LEU A 187 12.61 -10.32 18.15
N GLN A 188 13.79 -9.72 18.34
CA GLN A 188 13.89 -8.40 18.97
C GLN A 188 13.18 -7.32 18.14
N LYS A 189 13.37 -7.29 16.82
CA LYS A 189 12.67 -6.34 15.93
C LYS A 189 11.14 -6.49 16.02
N TYR A 190 10.64 -7.73 16.00
CA TYR A 190 9.20 -7.99 16.14
C TYR A 190 8.67 -7.58 17.51
N ALA A 191 9.44 -7.79 18.59
CA ALA A 191 9.06 -7.33 19.93
C ALA A 191 8.94 -5.80 20.01
N GLU A 192 9.89 -5.06 19.43
CA GLU A 192 9.85 -3.59 19.37
C GLU A 192 8.67 -3.06 18.53
N GLU A 193 8.33 -3.73 17.42
CA GLU A 193 7.16 -3.39 16.62
C GLU A 193 5.85 -3.65 17.36
N LEU A 194 5.77 -4.74 18.13
CA LEU A 194 4.62 -5.09 18.95
C LEU A 194 4.40 -4.05 20.05
N GLU A 195 5.46 -3.62 20.73
CA GLU A 195 5.39 -2.55 21.75
C GLU A 195 4.90 -1.21 21.15
N LYS A 196 5.33 -0.87 19.93
CA LYS A 196 4.83 0.32 19.23
C LYS A 196 3.34 0.22 18.91
N LYS A 197 2.87 -0.95 18.49
CA LYS A 197 1.44 -1.20 18.22
C LYS A 197 0.61 -1.12 19.50
N ASP A 198 1.09 -1.67 20.61
CA ASP A 198 0.41 -1.58 21.91
C ASP A 198 0.28 -0.13 22.42
N LYS A 199 1.29 0.72 22.17
CA LYS A 199 1.23 2.17 22.45
C LYS A 199 0.20 2.90 21.58
N ILE A 200 0.00 2.46 20.34
CA ILE A 200 -1.04 3.02 19.46
C ILE A 200 -2.43 2.59 19.95
N ILE A 201 -2.61 1.29 20.23
CA ILE A 201 -3.86 0.73 20.75
C ILE A 201 -4.26 1.43 22.05
N SER A 202 -3.31 1.68 22.96
CA SER A 202 -3.58 2.36 24.22
C SER A 202 -4.09 3.79 24.00
N ARG A 203 -3.47 4.56 23.09
CA ARG A 203 -3.95 5.92 22.73
C ARG A 203 -5.34 5.90 22.10
N LEU A 204 -5.59 4.98 21.18
CA LEU A 204 -6.92 4.85 20.56
C LEU A 204 -8.00 4.48 21.59
N LYS A 205 -7.68 3.61 22.55
CA LYS A 205 -8.58 3.29 23.67
C LYS A 205 -8.92 4.53 24.50
N GLU A 206 -7.95 5.38 24.82
CA GLU A 206 -8.19 6.64 25.53
C GLU A 206 -9.06 7.61 24.73
N GLU A 207 -8.84 7.74 23.42
CA GLU A 207 -9.66 8.57 22.53
C GLU A 207 -11.10 8.06 22.44
N CYS A 208 -11.28 6.75 22.29
CA CYS A 208 -12.60 6.11 22.34
C CYS A 208 -13.33 6.40 23.65
N MET A 209 -12.64 6.34 24.81
CA MET A 209 -13.24 6.68 26.09
C MET A 209 -13.66 8.16 26.15
N LYS A 210 -12.83 9.09 25.66
CA LYS A 210 -13.17 10.52 25.62
C LYS A 210 -14.39 10.80 24.73
N LEU A 211 -14.46 10.16 23.56
CA LEU A 211 -15.60 10.30 22.66
C LEU A 211 -16.87 9.72 23.27
N LYS A 212 -16.77 8.58 23.97
CA LYS A 212 -17.90 7.98 24.69
C LYS A 212 -18.45 8.92 25.77
N SER A 213 -17.58 9.55 26.58
CA SER A 213 -18.01 10.53 27.59
C SER A 213 -18.70 11.75 26.96
N LYS A 214 -18.17 12.28 25.86
CA LYS A 214 -18.81 13.40 25.13
C LYS A 214 -20.18 13.02 24.56
N LEU A 215 -20.33 11.79 24.07
CA LEU A 215 -21.61 11.30 23.56
C LEU A 215 -22.64 11.20 24.68
N GLU A 216 -22.24 10.70 25.85
CA GLU A 216 -23.08 10.61 27.04
C GLU A 216 -23.53 12.01 27.52
N GLU A 217 -22.61 12.98 27.60
CA GLU A 217 -22.93 14.38 27.91
C GLU A 217 -23.97 14.97 26.92
N LYS A 218 -23.86 14.66 25.62
CA LYS A 218 -24.83 15.13 24.61
C LYS A 218 -26.18 14.43 24.68
N LEU A 219 -26.20 13.16 25.06
CA LEU A 219 -27.46 12.45 25.32
C LEU A 219 -28.20 13.07 26.51
N ASP A 220 -27.50 13.37 27.61
CA ASP A 220 -28.06 14.04 28.78
C ASP A 220 -28.59 15.45 28.47
N GLU A 221 -27.85 16.23 27.66
CA GLU A 221 -28.31 17.55 27.18
C GLU A 221 -29.59 17.42 26.34
N THR A 222 -29.64 16.43 25.44
CA THR A 222 -30.80 16.18 24.57
C THR A 222 -32.02 15.77 25.38
N GLU A 223 -31.84 14.94 26.41
CA GLU A 223 -32.91 14.52 27.30
C GLU A 223 -33.47 15.71 28.12
N LYS A 224 -32.61 16.57 28.64
CA LYS A 224 -33.03 17.81 29.34
C LYS A 224 -33.85 18.73 28.43
N LEU A 225 -33.41 18.93 27.18
CA LEU A 225 -34.16 19.73 26.21
C LEU A 225 -35.52 19.10 25.88
N LYS A 226 -35.57 17.78 25.72
CA LYS A 226 -36.84 17.06 25.50
C LYS A 226 -37.81 17.24 26.67
N GLN A 227 -37.33 17.14 27.90
CA GLN A 227 -38.15 17.38 29.10
C GLN A 227 -38.66 18.83 29.17
N GLU A 228 -37.84 19.81 28.80
CA GLU A 228 -38.23 21.22 28.79
C GLU A 228 -39.27 21.54 27.71
N ILE A 229 -39.12 20.98 26.51
CA ILE A 229 -40.12 21.08 25.44
C ILE A 229 -41.47 20.50 25.91
N GLU A 230 -41.45 19.36 26.60
CA GLU A 230 -42.68 18.74 27.11
C GLU A 230 -43.36 19.61 28.19
N ARG A 231 -42.58 20.25 29.07
CA ARG A 231 -43.11 21.23 30.04
C ARG A 231 -43.76 22.43 29.35
N LEU A 232 -43.13 22.98 28.32
CA LEU A 232 -43.68 24.11 27.54
C LEU A 232 -45.00 23.71 26.85
N LYS A 233 -45.08 22.52 26.26
CA LYS A 233 -46.32 22.00 25.66
C LYS A 233 -47.47 21.90 26.66
N VAL A 234 -47.19 21.50 27.91
CA VAL A 234 -48.22 21.43 28.97
C VAL A 234 -48.63 22.83 29.44
N ALA A 235 -47.69 23.78 29.50
CA ALA A 235 -47.97 25.16 29.86
C ALA A 235 -48.85 25.86 28.81
N ASP A 236 -48.58 25.65 27.51
CA ASP A 236 -49.38 26.22 26.42
C ASP A 236 -50.82 25.70 26.41
N LYS A 237 -51.03 24.43 26.75
CA LYS A 237 -52.39 23.86 26.89
C LYS A 237 -53.19 24.44 28.06
N LYS A 238 -52.55 25.07 29.04
CA LYS A 238 -53.20 25.66 30.23
C LYS A 238 -53.31 27.19 30.17
N ALA A 239 -52.66 27.83 29.20
CA ALA A 239 -52.82 29.27 28.99
C ALA A 239 -54.10 29.53 28.19
N GLU A 240 -55.13 30.07 28.86
CA GLU A 240 -56.23 30.77 28.17
C GLU A 240 -55.66 31.79 27.17
N PRO A 241 -56.35 32.05 26.03
CA PRO A 241 -55.86 32.91 24.96
C PRO A 241 -55.45 34.29 25.51
N ARG A 242 -54.13 34.45 25.72
CA ARG A 242 -53.57 35.66 26.31
C ARG A 242 -53.65 36.80 25.31
N ASN A 243 -54.24 37.89 25.82
CA ASN A 243 -54.34 39.23 25.29
C ASN A 243 -53.28 39.58 24.20
N PRO A 244 -53.69 39.92 22.97
CA PRO A 244 -52.81 40.08 21.79
C PRO A 244 -51.71 41.14 21.96
N VAL A 245 -51.86 42.07 22.91
CA VAL A 245 -50.88 43.13 23.21
C VAL A 245 -49.52 42.57 23.65
N ASN A 246 -49.48 41.40 24.29
CA ASN A 246 -48.21 40.82 24.76
C ASN A 246 -47.44 40.09 23.64
N ILE A 247 -48.14 39.68 22.58
CA ILE A 247 -47.55 39.02 21.41
C ILE A 247 -46.74 40.03 20.59
N GLU A 248 -47.25 41.24 20.39
CA GLU A 248 -46.51 42.31 19.70
C GLU A 248 -45.21 42.69 20.44
N TYR A 249 -45.24 42.77 21.78
CA TYR A 249 -44.05 43.03 22.57
C TYR A 249 -43.00 41.92 22.42
N LEU A 250 -43.42 40.65 22.44
CA LEU A 250 -42.53 39.50 22.22
C LEU A 250 -41.98 39.46 20.80
N LYS A 251 -42.79 39.80 19.79
CA LYS A 251 -42.38 39.87 18.38
C LYS A 251 -41.30 40.94 18.19
N LYS A 252 -41.50 42.13 18.78
CA LYS A 252 -40.50 43.21 18.78
C LYS A 252 -39.20 42.82 19.47
N LYS A 253 -39.28 42.10 20.60
CA LYS A 253 -38.09 41.64 21.33
C LYS A 253 -37.32 40.53 20.60
N LEU A 254 -38.02 39.69 19.84
CA LEU A 254 -37.40 38.71 18.94
C LEU A 254 -36.72 39.39 17.76
N GLU A 255 -37.35 40.41 17.19
CA GLU A 255 -36.79 41.21 16.11
C GLU A 255 -35.51 41.95 16.55
N GLU A 256 -35.49 42.56 17.73
CA GLU A 256 -34.28 43.15 18.32
C GLU A 256 -33.14 42.13 18.49
N LYS A 257 -33.45 40.92 18.98
CA LYS A 257 -32.44 39.86 19.13
C LYS A 257 -31.92 39.35 17.78
N ALA A 258 -32.77 39.26 16.77
CA ALA A 258 -32.35 38.88 15.41
C ALA A 258 -31.38 39.90 14.82
N VAL A 259 -31.65 41.20 15.03
CA VAL A 259 -30.74 42.29 14.62
C VAL A 259 -29.38 42.18 15.32
N ASP A 260 -29.36 41.92 16.63
CA ASP A 260 -28.11 41.79 17.37
C ASP A 260 -27.28 40.54 16.98
N LEU A 261 -27.95 39.44 16.65
CA LEU A 261 -27.30 38.22 16.17
C LEU A 261 -26.66 38.45 14.80
N ASN A 262 -27.35 39.15 13.89
CA ASN A 262 -26.79 39.58 12.60
C ASN A 262 -25.57 40.50 12.79
N LYS A 263 -25.61 41.45 13.73
CA LYS A 263 -24.44 42.29 14.05
C LYS A 263 -23.26 41.47 14.56
N MET A 264 -23.49 40.43 15.37
CA MET A 264 -22.40 39.54 15.83
C MET A 264 -21.81 38.71 14.69
N GLN A 265 -22.64 38.15 13.81
CA GLN A 265 -22.17 37.40 12.64
C GLN A 265 -21.34 38.29 11.70
N GLN A 266 -21.77 39.54 11.46
CA GLN A 266 -20.98 40.51 10.69
C GLN A 266 -19.61 40.79 11.33
N LYS A 267 -19.56 41.02 12.65
CA LYS A 267 -18.28 41.21 13.38
C LYS A 267 -17.35 40.00 13.27
N ILE A 268 -17.88 38.78 13.27
CA ILE A 268 -17.08 37.56 13.07
C ILE A 268 -16.52 37.52 11.64
N LYS A 269 -17.35 37.85 10.65
CA LYS A 269 -16.94 37.91 9.24
C LYS A 269 -15.86 38.95 8.98
N GLU A 270 -15.97 40.15 9.56
CA GLU A 270 -14.96 41.21 9.49
C GLU A 270 -13.64 40.82 10.18
N ARG A 271 -13.72 40.11 11.32
CA ARG A 271 -12.53 39.58 12.00
C ARG A 271 -11.85 38.46 11.21
N ALA A 272 -12.61 37.67 10.46
CA ALA A 272 -12.06 36.64 9.58
C ALA A 272 -11.41 37.25 8.33
N SER A 273 -11.95 38.34 7.77
CA SER A 273 -11.39 39.01 6.59
C SER A 273 -10.15 39.85 6.89
N ASN A 274 -10.06 40.45 8.09
CA ASN A 274 -8.93 41.32 8.46
C ASN A 274 -7.73 40.58 9.07
N LYS A 275 -7.75 39.24 9.11
CA LYS A 275 -6.68 38.41 9.69
C LYS A 275 -5.92 37.62 8.62
N SER A 276 -5.55 38.30 7.54
CA SER A 276 -4.50 37.86 6.62
C SER A 276 -3.26 38.70 6.90
N PRO A 277 -2.25 38.20 7.65
CA PRO A 277 -0.98 38.88 7.70
C PRO A 277 -0.32 38.74 6.33
N ALA A 278 -0.20 39.86 5.62
CA ALA A 278 0.70 39.99 4.49
C ALA A 278 2.11 39.59 4.95
N LEU A 279 2.59 38.45 4.46
CA LEU A 279 3.98 38.06 4.61
C LEU A 279 4.86 39.12 3.93
N PRO A 280 5.91 39.61 4.59
CA PRO A 280 6.80 40.60 3.99
C PRO A 280 7.59 39.94 2.85
N ALA A 281 7.53 40.58 1.69
CA ALA A 281 8.38 40.28 0.55
C ALA A 281 9.84 40.61 0.89
N SER A 282 10.70 39.60 0.96
CA SER A 282 12.16 39.78 0.96
C SER A 282 12.74 39.48 -0.43
N LYS A 283 13.25 40.54 -1.06
CA LYS A 283 14.11 40.60 -2.25
C LYS A 283 15.44 39.85 -2.01
N GLU A 284 15.89 39.01 -2.95
CA GLU A 284 16.97 39.21 -3.96
C GLU A 284 18.31 38.52 -3.64
N ASN A 285 18.77 37.78 -4.67
CA ASN A 285 20.14 37.61 -5.16
C ASN A 285 21.20 36.90 -4.30
N GLN A 286 21.49 35.64 -4.67
CA GLN A 286 22.85 35.20 -5.09
C GLN A 286 22.81 33.84 -5.83
N PRO A 287 23.76 33.56 -6.76
CA PRO A 287 23.83 32.31 -7.53
C PRO A 287 24.87 31.30 -6.98
N HIS A 288 24.73 30.04 -7.43
CA HIS A 288 25.65 28.88 -7.35
C HIS A 288 25.36 27.81 -6.26
N PRO A 289 25.92 26.58 -6.37
CA PRO A 289 25.48 25.55 -7.31
C PRO A 289 25.23 24.17 -6.62
N SER A 290 24.54 23.28 -7.34
CA SER A 290 24.52 21.81 -7.23
C SER A 290 24.77 21.14 -5.85
N LYS A 291 23.75 20.42 -5.36
CA LYS A 291 23.86 18.98 -5.03
C LYS A 291 22.54 18.39 -4.55
N ASP A 292 22.29 17.17 -5.03
CA ASP A 292 21.30 16.22 -4.57
C ASP A 292 21.22 16.13 -3.04
N ARG A 293 19.98 16.11 -2.50
CA ARG A 293 19.48 15.05 -1.59
C ARG A 293 18.18 15.44 -0.88
N SER A 294 17.40 14.39 -0.65
CA SER A 294 16.48 14.22 0.48
C SER A 294 15.10 14.88 0.38
N ARG A 295 14.19 14.10 -0.22
CA ARG A 295 12.77 14.09 0.13
C ARG A 295 12.60 13.80 1.62
N ASN A 296 12.04 14.76 2.34
CA ASN A 296 11.30 14.53 3.58
C ASN A 296 10.21 15.60 3.67
N SER A 297 9.00 15.26 3.23
CA SER A 297 7.80 16.06 3.50
C SER A 297 6.84 15.27 4.37
N ARG A 298 6.84 15.69 5.63
CA ARG A 298 5.76 15.74 6.62
C ARG A 298 4.47 14.93 6.35
N ARG A 299 4.27 14.01 7.29
CA ARG A 299 3.00 13.52 7.84
C ARG A 299 1.90 14.59 7.84
N SER A 300 0.84 14.35 7.07
CA SER A 300 -0.49 14.86 7.37
C SER A 300 -1.27 13.76 8.10
N THR A 301 -1.92 14.15 9.17
CA THR A 301 -2.72 13.32 10.07
C THR A 301 -4.10 13.08 9.50
N GLY A 302 -4.55 11.83 9.58
CA GLY A 302 -5.97 11.48 9.61
C GLY A 302 -6.49 10.83 8.34
N GLU A 303 -6.44 9.50 8.31
CA GLU A 303 -7.46 8.69 7.66
C GLU A 303 -7.38 7.27 8.24
N ALA A 304 -8.53 6.75 8.64
CA ALA A 304 -8.69 5.48 9.34
C ALA A 304 -8.63 4.33 8.32
N GLU A 305 -7.67 3.42 8.49
CA GLU A 305 -7.60 2.19 7.71
C GLU A 305 -8.68 1.20 8.17
N LEU A 306 -9.68 0.98 7.31
CA LEU A 306 -10.61 -0.14 7.37
C LEU A 306 -9.88 -1.43 6.97
N LEU A 307 -9.55 -2.26 7.95
CA LEU A 307 -9.00 -3.60 7.74
C LEU A 307 -10.07 -4.54 7.16
N LYS A 308 -9.90 -4.94 5.89
CA LYS A 308 -10.58 -6.10 5.30
C LYS A 308 -9.85 -7.39 5.70
N SER A 309 -10.59 -8.31 6.29
CA SER A 309 -10.18 -9.66 6.68
C SER A 309 -9.92 -10.56 5.48
N ASN A 310 -8.71 -11.12 5.39
CA ASN A 310 -8.41 -12.24 4.49
C ASN A 310 -8.64 -13.56 5.22
N THR A 311 -9.61 -14.33 4.75
CA THR A 311 -9.75 -15.77 4.97
C THR A 311 -8.62 -16.52 4.25
N ILE A 312 -7.81 -17.25 5.01
CA ILE A 312 -6.88 -18.26 4.52
C ILE A 312 -7.30 -19.58 5.14
N ASP A 313 -7.89 -20.46 4.33
CA ASP A 313 -7.91 -21.90 4.59
C ASP A 313 -6.73 -22.53 3.84
N SER A 314 -5.77 -23.07 4.59
CA SER A 314 -4.79 -24.02 4.04
C SER A 314 -4.57 -25.15 5.05
N LYS A 315 -5.06 -26.34 4.68
CA LYS A 315 -4.69 -27.60 5.34
C LYS A 315 -3.48 -28.21 4.63
N LYS A 316 -2.48 -28.51 5.46
CA LYS A 316 -1.36 -29.48 5.38
C LYS A 316 -1.61 -30.63 4.38
N THR A 317 -0.58 -31.17 3.71
CA THR A 317 0.43 -32.07 4.32
C THR A 317 1.79 -32.07 3.65
N ASN A 318 2.83 -32.15 4.50
CA ASN A 318 4.22 -32.54 4.22
C ASN A 318 4.31 -34.00 3.77
N THR A 319 5.29 -34.33 2.92
CA THR A 319 6.57 -34.99 3.28
C THR A 319 7.29 -35.42 2.01
N GLU A 320 8.49 -34.90 1.77
CA GLU A 320 9.57 -35.71 1.19
C GLU A 320 10.94 -35.06 1.38
N SER A 321 11.87 -35.93 1.77
CA SER A 321 13.25 -35.69 2.19
C SER A 321 14.22 -35.70 1.02
N THR A 322 15.26 -34.85 1.05
CA THR A 322 16.53 -35.12 0.34
C THR A 322 17.70 -34.30 0.92
N PRO A 323 18.96 -34.75 0.77
CA PRO A 323 20.01 -34.54 1.76
C PRO A 323 20.96 -33.37 1.46
N GLN A 324 21.56 -32.86 2.54
CA GLN A 324 22.66 -31.90 2.55
C GLN A 324 23.95 -32.48 1.92
N LYS A 325 24.60 -31.69 1.08
CA LYS A 325 26.01 -31.88 0.66
C LYS A 325 26.86 -30.71 1.12
N ASP A 326 28.03 -31.08 1.64
CA ASP A 326 29.11 -30.25 2.15
C ASP A 326 29.63 -29.22 1.14
N ASN A 327 30.03 -28.05 1.64
CA ASN A 327 30.92 -27.14 0.92
C ASN A 327 32.00 -26.59 1.86
N THR A 328 33.23 -27.01 1.61
CA THR A 328 34.47 -26.37 2.07
C THR A 328 35.11 -25.63 0.90
N ALA A 329 35.34 -24.31 1.00
CA ALA A 329 36.64 -23.68 0.71
C ALA A 329 36.59 -22.13 0.59
N LYS A 330 37.42 -21.50 1.44
CA LYS A 330 38.46 -20.49 1.15
C LYS A 330 38.09 -19.23 0.34
N LYS A 331 38.13 -18.10 1.05
CA LYS A 331 38.31 -16.73 0.54
C LYS A 331 39.55 -16.63 -0.36
N LEU A 332 39.34 -16.29 -1.64
CA LEU A 332 40.34 -15.71 -2.53
C LEU A 332 39.93 -14.27 -2.84
N LYS A 333 40.80 -13.32 -2.49
CA LYS A 333 40.72 -11.91 -2.90
C LYS A 333 40.96 -11.86 -4.42
N MET A 334 40.03 -11.29 -5.20
CA MET A 334 40.30 -10.87 -6.57
C MET A 334 39.81 -9.43 -6.82
N ALA A 335 40.64 -8.73 -7.60
CA ALA A 335 40.64 -7.31 -7.93
C ALA A 335 39.45 -6.85 -8.81
N PRO A 336 39.20 -5.53 -8.96
CA PRO A 336 38.01 -5.03 -9.65
C PRO A 336 38.21 -5.12 -11.17
N LYS A 337 37.29 -5.82 -11.87
CA LYS A 337 37.28 -5.91 -13.33
C LYS A 337 36.08 -5.17 -13.92
N GLY A 338 36.39 -4.10 -14.64
CA GLY A 338 35.86 -3.73 -15.95
C GLY A 338 34.36 -3.71 -16.16
N HIS A 339 33.80 -2.50 -16.25
CA HIS A 339 32.51 -2.18 -16.84
C HIS A 339 32.46 -2.67 -18.31
N ILE A 340 31.60 -3.63 -18.63
CA ILE A 340 31.28 -3.99 -20.01
C ILE A 340 30.05 -3.19 -20.42
N ARG A 341 30.23 -2.29 -21.39
CA ARG A 341 29.15 -1.58 -22.08
C ARG A 341 28.32 -2.58 -22.87
N SER A 342 27.03 -2.62 -22.61
CA SER A 342 26.02 -3.32 -23.41
C SER A 342 25.84 -2.60 -24.75
N PHE A 343 26.11 -3.30 -25.85
CA PHE A 343 25.64 -2.93 -27.19
C PHE A 343 24.18 -3.37 -27.32
N SER A 344 23.29 -2.39 -27.51
CA SER A 344 21.95 -2.60 -28.08
C SER A 344 21.92 -1.97 -29.47
N ASP A 345 21.03 -2.49 -30.30
CA ASP A 345 20.53 -1.96 -31.56
C ASP A 345 21.30 -2.31 -32.84
N GLN A 346 20.83 -3.39 -33.47
CA GLN A 346 20.64 -3.45 -34.93
C GLN A 346 19.61 -4.54 -35.28
N LEU A 347 18.33 -4.18 -35.30
CA LEU A 347 17.31 -4.92 -36.04
C LEU A 347 17.26 -4.37 -37.46
N ARG A 348 17.67 -5.19 -38.44
CA ARG A 348 17.54 -4.92 -39.87
C ARG A 348 16.34 -5.73 -40.40
N PRO A 349 15.36 -5.13 -41.09
CA PRO A 349 14.26 -5.89 -41.67
C PRO A 349 14.71 -6.62 -42.94
N GLN A 350 14.33 -7.90 -43.06
CA GLN A 350 14.53 -8.69 -44.28
C GLN A 350 13.49 -8.28 -45.34
N THR A 351 13.97 -7.90 -46.52
CA THR A 351 13.16 -7.73 -47.73
C THR A 351 12.99 -9.06 -48.46
N ALA A 352 11.76 -9.38 -48.85
CA ALA A 352 11.37 -10.57 -49.60
C ALA A 352 11.92 -10.61 -51.04
N PRO A 353 12.12 -11.80 -51.64
CA PRO A 353 12.62 -11.94 -53.01
C PRO A 353 11.51 -11.80 -54.06
N LYS A 354 11.80 -11.02 -55.12
CA LYS A 354 10.99 -10.90 -56.35
C LYS A 354 11.02 -12.22 -57.14
N ARG A 355 9.84 -12.73 -57.50
CA ARG A 355 9.67 -13.76 -58.53
C ARG A 355 9.97 -13.17 -59.91
N VAL A 356 10.85 -13.84 -60.65
CA VAL A 356 11.06 -13.64 -62.09
C VAL A 356 10.00 -14.47 -62.82
N GLY A 357 9.18 -13.81 -63.63
CA GLY A 357 8.27 -14.47 -64.56
C GLY A 357 8.99 -14.74 -65.89
N HIS A 358 8.96 -16.00 -66.31
CA HIS A 358 9.05 -16.36 -67.72
C HIS A 358 7.60 -16.58 -68.20
N TYR A 359 7.15 -15.75 -69.13
CA TYR A 359 6.52 -16.08 -70.42
C TYR A 359 6.02 -14.81 -71.10
#